data_AF-A0A1J9Q3A4-F1
#
_entry.id   AF-A0A1J9Q3A4-F1
#
_cell.length_a   1.000
_cell.length_b   1.000
_cell.length_c   1.000
_cell.angle_alpha   90.00
_cell.angle_beta   90.00
_cell.angle_gamma   90.00
#
_symmetry.space_group_name_H-M   'P 1'
#
loop_
_entity.id
_entity.type
_entity.pdbx_description
1 polymer ?
#
loop_
_entity_poly.entity_id
_entity_poly.type
_entity_poly.pdbx_seq_one_letter_code
_entity_poly.pdbx_strand_id
1 'polypeptide(L)'
;MGLLDRWLVDSERPTGSDHEPILFEWLDLNGEAWEPPTQATTGWRTQELTEDHEAMEQAARAWRETTEAFSPLDDTCTVDEVEQEAMRIQDWLTKVLNEHAKLIRLVARSKRWWGDEIVQPRQFYARERRAWTQGLRSQNELKEARKGLL
;
A
#
# COMPACT_ATOMS: atom_id res chain seq x y z
N MET A 1 -0.25 19.51 -5.45
CA MET A 1 -1.45 20.20 -5.98
C MET A 1 -1.76 21.32 -5.00
N GLY A 2 -1.94 22.54 -5.48
CA GLY A 2 -2.20 23.67 -4.59
C GLY A 2 -3.63 23.70 -4.07
N LEU A 3 -3.99 24.80 -3.42
CA LEU A 3 -5.35 25.01 -2.95
C LEU A 3 -6.29 25.15 -4.15
N LEU A 4 -7.48 24.57 -4.03
CA LEU A 4 -8.54 24.72 -5.02
C LEU A 4 -8.97 26.19 -5.02
N ASP A 5 -8.66 26.92 -6.10
CA ASP A 5 -9.00 28.34 -6.20
C ASP A 5 -10.48 28.50 -6.52
N ARG A 6 -10.90 27.80 -7.58
CA ARG A 6 -12.23 27.90 -8.15
C ARG A 6 -12.68 26.55 -8.63
N TRP A 7 -13.97 26.28 -8.46
CA TRP A 7 -14.63 25.17 -9.12
C TRP A 7 -16.05 25.58 -9.49
N LEU A 8 -16.56 25.02 -10.58
CA LEU A 8 -17.90 25.25 -11.07
C LEU A 8 -18.42 24.00 -11.76
N VAL A 9 -19.74 23.87 -11.75
CA VAL A 9 -20.44 22.86 -12.55
C VAL A 9 -20.73 23.49 -13.91
N ASP A 10 -20.21 22.88 -14.97
CA ASP A 10 -20.44 23.35 -16.34
C ASP A 10 -21.67 22.63 -16.91
N SER A 11 -22.84 23.18 -16.59
CA SER A 11 -24.14 22.68 -17.07
C SER A 11 -24.36 22.89 -18.57
N GLU A 12 -23.51 23.67 -19.25
CA GLU A 12 -23.66 23.99 -20.68
C GLU A 12 -22.91 23.02 -21.60
N ARG A 13 -22.06 22.13 -21.05
CA ARG A 13 -21.41 21.07 -21.81
C ARG A 13 -22.23 19.78 -21.83
N PRO A 14 -22.85 19.40 -22.97
CA PRO A 14 -23.52 18.11 -23.08
C PRO A 14 -22.49 16.97 -23.08
N THR A 15 -22.50 16.13 -22.04
CA THR A 15 -21.58 14.99 -21.88
C THR A 15 -22.14 13.67 -22.41
N GLY A 16 -23.38 13.66 -22.92
CA GLY A 16 -24.10 12.43 -23.29
C GLY A 16 -24.40 11.51 -22.08
N SER A 17 -24.10 11.97 -20.86
CA SER A 17 -24.34 11.31 -19.58
C SER A 17 -25.36 12.12 -18.78
N ASP A 18 -26.02 11.49 -17.81
CA ASP A 18 -26.79 12.15 -16.75
C ASP A 18 -25.93 12.87 -15.70
N HIS A 19 -24.63 13.05 -15.99
CA HIS A 19 -23.64 13.66 -15.11
C HIS A 19 -23.15 14.99 -15.70
N GLU A 20 -23.14 16.02 -14.86
CA GLU A 20 -22.62 17.34 -15.20
C GLU A 20 -21.10 17.41 -14.96
N PRO A 21 -20.32 17.97 -15.90
CA PRO A 21 -18.89 18.12 -15.73
C PRO A 21 -18.56 19.20 -14.69
N ILE A 22 -17.60 18.90 -13.82
CA ILE A 22 -17.05 19.88 -12.87
C ILE A 22 -15.74 20.39 -13.45
N LEU A 23 -15.65 21.71 -13.62
CA LEU A 23 -14.41 22.41 -13.96
C LEU A 23 -13.81 22.98 -12.69
N PHE A 24 -12.48 22.97 -12.59
CA PHE A 24 -11.79 23.57 -11.47
C PHE A 24 -10.40 24.08 -11.84
N GLU A 25 -9.96 25.07 -11.09
CA GLU A 25 -8.66 25.71 -11.16
C GLU A 25 -7.97 25.56 -9.80
N TRP A 26 -6.70 25.17 -9.83
CA TRP A 26 -5.85 25.14 -8.63
C TRP A 26 -4.96 26.37 -8.62
N LEU A 27 -4.71 26.95 -7.45
CA LEU A 27 -3.58 27.86 -7.27
C LEU A 27 -2.29 27.07 -7.50
N ASP A 28 -1.38 27.62 -8.29
CA ASP A 28 -0.02 27.09 -8.37
C ASP A 28 0.61 27.17 -6.98
N LEU A 29 1.10 26.05 -6.46
CA LEU A 29 1.99 26.07 -5.31
C LEU A 29 3.25 26.79 -5.78
N ASN A 30 3.51 27.97 -5.22
CA ASN A 30 4.70 28.76 -5.48
C ASN A 30 5.98 27.98 -5.11
N GLY A 31 6.40 27.06 -5.99
CA GLY A 31 7.67 26.35 -5.89
C GLY A 31 7.82 25.38 -4.71
N GLU A 32 6.80 25.15 -3.88
CA GLU A 32 6.85 24.05 -2.92
C GLU A 32 6.84 22.74 -3.70
N ALA A 33 8.00 22.10 -3.75
CA ALA A 33 8.19 20.80 -4.34
C ALA A 33 7.10 19.89 -3.80
N TRP A 34 6.28 19.36 -4.70
CA TRP A 34 5.40 18.25 -4.37
C TRP A 34 6.30 17.10 -3.94
N GLU A 35 6.47 16.92 -2.63
CA GLU A 35 6.98 15.67 -2.12
C GLU A 35 5.89 14.64 -2.38
N PRO A 36 6.15 13.59 -3.18
CA PRO A 36 5.21 12.50 -3.29
C PRO A 36 4.89 12.02 -1.87
N PRO A 37 3.63 11.71 -1.55
CA PRO A 37 3.27 11.20 -0.23
C PRO A 37 4.26 10.09 0.11
N THR A 38 4.99 10.30 1.20
CA THR A 38 6.13 9.48 1.63
C THR A 38 5.72 8.03 1.44
N GLN A 39 6.40 7.34 0.52
CA GLN A 39 6.05 5.96 0.16
C GLN A 39 6.25 5.12 1.41
N ALA A 40 5.17 4.88 2.16
CA ALA A 40 5.22 4.03 3.33
C ALA A 40 5.66 2.64 2.86
N THR A 41 6.85 2.23 3.29
CA THR A 41 7.38 0.91 3.01
C THR A 41 6.76 -0.05 4.01
N THR A 42 6.02 -1.06 3.53
CA THR A 42 5.34 -2.04 4.42
C THR A 42 6.09 -3.37 4.53
N GLY A 43 7.33 -3.45 4.04
CA GLY A 43 8.16 -4.65 4.10
C GLY A 43 8.96 -4.91 2.82
N TRP A 44 9.37 -6.17 2.62
CA TRP A 44 10.30 -6.58 1.56
C TRP A 44 9.72 -7.69 0.69
N ARG A 45 10.11 -7.72 -0.58
CA ARG A 45 9.79 -8.80 -1.51
C ARG A 45 10.78 -9.95 -1.31
N THR A 46 10.58 -10.73 -0.25
CA THR A 46 11.49 -11.81 0.15
C THR A 46 11.56 -12.95 -0.86
N GLN A 47 10.47 -13.23 -1.59
CA GLN A 47 10.46 -14.29 -2.60
C GLN A 47 11.51 -14.06 -3.70
N GLU A 48 11.63 -12.82 -4.19
CA GLU A 48 12.62 -12.49 -5.23
C GLU A 48 14.05 -12.61 -4.69
N LEU A 49 14.27 -12.27 -3.42
CA LEU A 49 15.56 -12.48 -2.77
C LEU A 49 15.88 -13.97 -2.64
N THR A 50 14.91 -14.81 -2.26
CA THR A 50 15.14 -16.26 -2.10
C THR A 50 15.39 -16.98 -3.43
N GLU A 51 14.88 -16.45 -4.53
CA GLU A 51 15.09 -16.99 -5.88
C GLU A 51 16.43 -16.53 -6.49
N ASP A 52 17.00 -15.44 -5.98
CA ASP A 52 18.32 -14.93 -6.37
C ASP A 52 19.42 -15.51 -5.47
N HIS A 53 20.08 -16.56 -5.95
CA HIS A 53 21.10 -17.28 -5.19
C HIS A 53 22.28 -16.39 -4.77
N GLU A 54 22.73 -15.48 -5.64
CA GLU A 54 23.86 -14.62 -5.35
C GLU A 54 23.48 -13.57 -4.30
N ALA A 55 22.33 -12.92 -4.45
CA ALA A 55 21.84 -11.95 -3.47
C ALA A 55 21.56 -12.62 -2.10
N MET A 56 21.06 -13.86 -2.10
CA MET A 56 20.82 -14.62 -0.87
C MET A 56 22.13 -15.01 -0.17
N GLU A 57 23.17 -15.41 -0.90
CA GLU A 57 24.49 -15.68 -0.32
C GLU A 57 25.12 -14.42 0.28
N GLN A 58 24.98 -13.26 -0.38
CA GLN A 58 25.45 -11.98 0.14
C GLN A 58 24.70 -11.59 1.41
N ALA A 59 23.37 -11.70 1.43
CA ALA A 59 22.55 -11.43 2.61
C ALA A 59 22.91 -12.36 3.78
N ALA A 60 23.12 -13.65 3.51
CA ALA A 60 23.54 -14.63 4.52
C ALA A 60 24.96 -14.37 5.04
N ARG A 61 25.85 -13.82 4.21
CA ARG A 61 27.19 -13.41 4.63
C ARG A 61 27.11 -12.17 5.54
N ALA A 62 26.39 -11.14 5.11
CA ALA A 62 26.18 -9.91 5.89
C ALA A 62 25.55 -10.20 7.25
N TRP A 63 24.55 -11.11 7.29
CA TRP A 63 23.98 -11.61 8.53
C TRP A 63 25.05 -12.26 9.42
N ARG A 64 25.79 -13.25 8.91
CA ARG A 64 26.80 -13.98 9.67
C ARG A 64 27.89 -13.06 10.24
N GLU A 65 28.49 -12.22 9.40
CA GLU A 65 29.55 -11.27 9.82
C GLU A 65 29.08 -10.36 10.97
N THR A 66 27.80 -10.03 10.99
CA THR A 66 27.22 -9.18 12.04
C THR A 66 26.90 -9.98 13.30
N THR A 67 26.30 -11.18 13.16
CA THR A 67 25.88 -12.01 14.28
C THR A 67 27.00 -12.78 14.95
N GLU A 68 28.16 -12.92 14.31
CA GLU A 68 29.32 -13.65 14.85
C GLU A 68 29.85 -13.03 16.15
N ALA A 69 29.60 -11.73 16.36
CA ALA A 69 29.95 -11.03 17.59
C ALA A 69 28.92 -11.23 18.73
N PHE A 70 27.78 -11.87 18.47
CA PHE A 70 26.70 -12.01 19.45
C PHE A 70 26.94 -13.22 20.35
N SER A 71 26.79 -13.01 21.65
CA SER A 71 26.81 -14.12 22.61
C SER A 71 25.47 -14.84 22.56
N PRO A 72 25.45 -16.17 22.39
CA PRO A 72 24.20 -16.92 22.40
C PRO A 72 23.52 -16.81 23.77
N LEU A 73 22.20 -16.62 23.75
CA LEU A 73 21.37 -16.70 24.95
C LEU A 73 21.36 -18.14 25.48
N ASP A 74 21.28 -18.28 26.80
CA ASP A 74 21.13 -19.56 27.49
C ASP A 74 19.96 -19.54 28.49
N ASP A 75 19.71 -20.66 29.16
CA ASP A 75 18.59 -20.82 30.10
C ASP A 75 18.73 -19.95 31.37
N THR A 76 19.85 -19.23 31.54
CA THR A 76 20.10 -18.32 32.66
C THR A 76 19.78 -16.86 32.33
N CYS A 77 19.51 -16.55 31.07
CA CYS A 77 19.16 -15.20 30.62
C CYS A 77 17.83 -14.71 31.22
N THR A 78 17.82 -13.43 31.55
CA THR A 78 16.63 -12.70 32.02
C THR A 78 15.68 -12.39 30.87
N VAL A 79 14.43 -12.08 31.19
CA VAL A 79 13.43 -11.66 30.20
C VAL A 79 13.91 -10.41 29.45
N ASP A 80 14.48 -9.44 30.15
CA ASP A 80 15.00 -8.20 29.55
C ASP A 80 16.12 -8.46 28.54
N GLU A 81 17.01 -9.42 28.81
CA GLU A 81 18.08 -9.82 27.89
C GLU A 81 17.52 -10.47 26.63
N VAL A 82 16.46 -11.28 26.76
CA VAL A 82 15.76 -11.89 25.63
C VAL A 82 15.07 -10.83 24.78
N GLU A 83 14.40 -9.85 25.40
CA GLU A 83 13.75 -8.75 24.68
C GLU A 83 14.78 -7.88 23.92
N GLN A 84 15.91 -7.57 24.56
CA GLN A 84 16.99 -6.82 23.91
C GLN A 84 17.58 -7.55 22.71
N GLU A 85 17.74 -8.87 22.82
CA GLU A 85 18.21 -9.68 21.70
C GLU A 85 17.17 -9.75 20.58
N ALA A 86 15.88 -9.88 20.90
CA ALA A 86 14.81 -9.85 19.92
C ALA A 86 14.79 -8.51 19.13
N MET A 87 14.93 -7.38 19.84
CA MET A 87 15.03 -6.06 19.20
C MET A 87 16.26 -5.96 18.30
N ARG A 88 17.41 -6.46 18.77
CA ARG A 88 18.66 -6.47 17.99
C ARG A 88 18.51 -7.31 16.71
N ILE A 89 17.94 -8.52 16.82
CA ILE A 89 17.64 -9.38 15.68
C ILE A 89 16.73 -8.66 14.68
N GLN A 90 15.66 -8.01 15.17
CA GLN A 90 14.74 -7.27 14.33
C GLN A 90 15.44 -6.13 13.57
N ASP A 91 16.25 -5.32 14.25
CA ASP A 91 16.96 -4.19 13.65
C ASP A 91 17.95 -4.65 12.57
N TRP A 92 18.72 -5.70 12.86
CA TRP A 92 19.71 -6.21 11.91
C TRP A 92 19.09 -6.91 10.72
N LEU A 93 18.05 -7.72 10.95
CA LEU A 93 17.31 -8.36 9.87
C LEU A 93 16.68 -7.29 8.97
N THR A 94 16.12 -6.23 9.56
CA THR A 94 15.59 -5.07 8.84
C THR A 94 16.68 -4.41 7.98
N LYS A 95 17.89 -4.23 8.52
CA LYS A 95 19.02 -3.65 7.77
C LYS A 95 19.46 -4.52 6.59
N VAL A 96 19.68 -5.83 6.82
CA VAL A 96 20.05 -6.79 5.77
C VAL A 96 18.99 -6.83 4.68
N LEU A 97 17.71 -6.88 5.05
CA LEU A 97 16.62 -6.88 4.08
C LEU A 97 16.51 -5.54 3.32
N ASN A 98 16.76 -4.40 3.95
CA ASN A 98 16.79 -3.11 3.27
C ASN A 98 17.88 -3.01 2.20
N GLU A 99 19.00 -3.68 2.42
CA GLU A 99 20.15 -3.69 1.50
C GLU A 99 19.97 -4.70 0.37
N HIS A 100 19.51 -5.92 0.69
CA HIS A 100 19.51 -7.03 -0.26
C HIS A 100 18.14 -7.37 -0.86
N ALA A 101 17.03 -6.97 -0.23
CA ALA A 101 15.69 -7.24 -0.73
C ALA A 101 15.03 -5.99 -1.31
N LYS A 102 14.23 -6.18 -2.37
CA LYS A 102 13.45 -5.07 -2.93
C LYS A 102 12.35 -4.66 -1.95
N LEU A 103 12.35 -3.38 -1.61
CA LEU A 103 11.32 -2.78 -0.77
C LEU A 103 9.95 -2.82 -1.45
N ILE A 104 8.93 -3.20 -0.69
CA ILE A 104 7.54 -3.06 -1.09
C ILE A 104 7.16 -1.60 -0.94
N ARG A 105 7.20 -0.88 -2.05
CA ARG A 105 6.73 0.50 -2.12
C ARG A 105 5.21 0.51 -2.26
N LEU A 106 4.52 1.11 -1.30
CA LEU A 106 3.14 1.50 -1.50
C LEU A 106 3.10 2.71 -2.43
N VAL A 107 2.61 2.49 -3.64
CA VAL A 107 2.22 3.57 -4.55
C VAL A 107 0.75 3.91 -4.34
N ALA A 108 0.30 5.09 -4.75
CA ALA A 108 -1.11 5.47 -4.69
C ALA A 108 -2.06 4.46 -5.37
N ARG A 109 -1.55 3.64 -6.31
CA ARG A 109 -2.28 2.53 -6.96
C ARG A 109 -2.29 1.22 -6.18
N SER A 110 -1.42 1.05 -5.19
CA SER A 110 -1.37 -0.15 -4.36
C SER A 110 -2.58 -0.13 -3.42
N LYS A 111 -3.47 -1.13 -3.55
CA LYS A 111 -4.71 -1.24 -2.76
C LYS A 111 -4.50 -2.00 -1.45
N ARG A 112 -3.25 -2.16 -1.03
CA ARG A 112 -2.87 -2.92 0.19
C ARG A 112 -3.23 -2.19 1.49
N TRP A 113 -3.58 -0.90 1.42
CA TRP A 113 -4.15 -0.14 2.52
C TRP A 113 -5.69 -0.23 2.58
N TRP A 114 -6.34 -0.93 1.64
CA TRP A 114 -7.76 -1.25 1.78
C TRP A 114 -7.90 -2.40 2.77
N GLY A 115 -8.46 -2.11 3.94
CA GLY A 115 -8.91 -3.16 4.84
C GLY A 115 -10.14 -3.88 4.28
N ASP A 116 -10.55 -4.93 4.97
CA ASP A 116 -11.68 -5.77 4.56
C ASP A 116 -12.98 -4.96 4.41
N GLU A 117 -13.12 -3.90 5.21
CA GLU A 117 -14.22 -2.94 5.15
C GLU A 117 -14.32 -2.19 3.81
N ILE A 118 -13.22 -2.04 3.07
CA ILE A 118 -13.20 -1.42 1.73
C ILE A 118 -13.21 -2.49 0.63
N VAL A 119 -12.51 -3.61 0.85
CA VAL A 119 -12.39 -4.69 -0.14
C VAL A 119 -13.72 -5.39 -0.37
N GLN A 120 -14.44 -5.75 0.69
CA GLN A 120 -15.65 -6.56 0.59
C GLN A 120 -16.80 -5.84 -0.13
N PRO A 121 -17.14 -4.57 0.19
CA PRO A 121 -18.20 -3.85 -0.52
C PRO A 121 -17.87 -3.63 -2.01
N ARG A 122 -16.60 -3.38 -2.32
CA ARG A 122 -16.14 -3.22 -3.71
C ARG A 122 -16.24 -4.52 -4.51
N GLN A 123 -15.86 -5.65 -3.92
CA GLN A 123 -16.03 -6.96 -4.55
C GLN A 123 -17.51 -7.31 -4.73
N PHE A 124 -18.34 -7.03 -3.73
CA PHE A 124 -19.78 -7.22 -3.79
C PHE A 124 -20.39 -6.42 -4.95
N TYR A 125 -20.14 -5.11 -5.01
CA TYR A 125 -20.63 -4.27 -6.09
C TYR A 125 -20.10 -4.70 -7.48
N ALA A 126 -18.83 -5.12 -7.56
CA ALA A 126 -18.27 -5.62 -8.82
C ALA A 126 -18.94 -6.93 -9.30
N ARG A 127 -19.47 -7.76 -8.38
CA ARG A 127 -20.31 -8.92 -8.74
C ARG A 127 -21.68 -8.48 -9.24
N GLU A 128 -22.37 -7.61 -8.49
CA GLU A 128 -23.69 -7.11 -8.86
C GLU A 128 -23.68 -6.35 -10.20
N ARG A 129 -22.63 -5.56 -10.46
CA ARG A 129 -22.44 -4.88 -11.74
C ARG A 129 -22.31 -5.87 -12.91
N ARG A 130 -21.56 -6.95 -12.72
CA ARG A 130 -21.42 -8.01 -13.74
C ARG A 130 -22.76 -8.71 -13.99
N ALA A 131 -23.50 -9.03 -12.93
CA ALA A 131 -24.83 -9.64 -13.03
C ALA A 131 -25.82 -8.72 -13.78
N TRP A 132 -25.79 -7.41 -13.51
CA TRP A 132 -26.59 -6.42 -14.24
C TRP A 132 -26.21 -6.35 -15.72
N THR A 133 -24.92 -6.33 -16.06
CA THR A 133 -24.46 -6.35 -17.46
C THR A 133 -24.91 -7.61 -18.20
N GLN A 134 -25.10 -8.72 -17.49
CA GLN A 134 -25.64 -9.97 -18.03
C GLN A 134 -27.17 -10.04 -18.03
N GLY A 135 -27.87 -8.98 -17.59
CA GLY A 135 -29.33 -8.95 -17.50
C GLY A 135 -29.92 -9.76 -16.34
N LEU A 136 -29.09 -10.28 -15.43
CA LEU A 136 -29.51 -11.10 -14.28
C LEU A 136 -29.94 -10.27 -13.07
N ARG A 137 -29.73 -8.95 -13.12
CA ARG A 137 -30.11 -7.97 -12.09
C ARG A 137 -30.75 -6.76 -12.73
N SER A 138 -31.73 -6.19 -12.05
CA SER A 138 -32.35 -4.93 -12.43
C SER A 138 -31.45 -3.73 -12.08
N GLN A 139 -31.71 -2.60 -12.73
CA GLN A 139 -31.00 -1.35 -12.47
C GLN A 139 -31.21 -0.84 -11.03
N ASN A 140 -32.37 -1.11 -10.42
CA ASN A 140 -32.65 -0.73 -9.04
C ASN A 140 -31.84 -1.56 -8.04
N GLU A 141 -31.68 -2.86 -8.26
CA GLU A 141 -30.83 -3.71 -7.42
C GLU A 141 -29.36 -3.29 -7.49
N LEU A 142 -28.88 -2.90 -8.67
CA LEU A 142 -27.51 -2.35 -8.81
C LEU A 142 -27.35 -1.01 -8.07
N LYS A 143 -28.36 -0.14 -8.08
CA LYS A 143 -28.36 1.13 -7.33
C LYS A 143 -28.29 0.90 -5.82
N GLU A 144 -29.05 -0.06 -5.30
CA GLU A 144 -28.98 -0.43 -3.88
C GLU A 144 -27.61 -1.04 -3.52
N ALA A 145 -27.06 -1.92 -4.36
CA ALA A 145 -25.72 -2.48 -4.17
C ALA A 145 -24.61 -1.40 -4.18
N ARG A 146 -24.83 -0.28 -4.88
CA ARG A 146 -23.91 0.86 -4.92
C ARG A 146 -23.92 1.67 -3.62
N LYS A 147 -25.05 1.73 -2.91
CA LYS A 147 -25.15 2.48 -1.64
C LYS A 147 -24.30 1.87 -0.54
N GLY A 148 -24.12 0.55 -0.53
CA GLY A 148 -23.25 -0.14 0.43
C GLY A 148 -21.74 0.04 0.18
N LEU A 149 -21.35 0.82 -0.82
CA LEU A 149 -19.97 1.07 -1.25
C LEU A 149 -19.42 2.40 -0.69
N LEU A 150 -20.30 3.22 -0.10
CA LEU A 150 -20.04 4.50 0.56
C LEU A 150 -20.14 4.33 2.08
#